data_AF-A0A3N5HYW8-F1
#
_entry.id   AF-A0A3N5HYW8-F1
#
_cell.length_a   1.000
_cell.length_b   1.000
_cell.length_c   1.000
_cell.angle_alpha   90.00
_cell.angle_beta   90.00
_cell.angle_gamma   90.00
#
_symmetry.space_group_name_H-M   'P 1'
#
loop_
_entity.id
_entity.type
_entity.pdbx_description
1 polymer ?
#
loop_
_entity_poly.entity_id
_entity_poly.type
_entity_poly.pdbx_seq_one_letter_code
_entity_poly.pdbx_strand_id
1 'polypeptide(L)'
;MSQAKSNRWSVDPGALPPVRSAQRNPISIGHALRIAYVETARLEALLRASPSTVLGVVRHDRSPEELNGLDTYPVVCLDLPQFNGPPLAEVWTSNLPVIYHQAEGIHCAMNDEVLFGVVQMEERPGTLLDILTCNAYRRLLVQTRALGYPHLLRLWNYFPQINRESDGLERYQRFCAGRHQALAENLSGFPATLPAGTAVGTMSGPLTIHFLAGKRPGAHVENPRQVRAYQYPPIYGPSSPSFARATLQPFTSGSQLLISGTASVVGHVSVHIGDPGKQTLEIIHNLNALIAQTEQLHGVTRGQWCGQALFKIYIRHPEHFATVFDILKEQLPSHTQVLYLQGEMCRSELLLEIEGILSQEKTINVNHTMLSSRVRIQQPVLSQHAKPDKFRAV
;
A
#
# COMPACT_ATOMS: atom_id res chain seq x y z
N MET A 1 26.16 68.45 -48.33
CA MET A 1 27.59 68.14 -48.55
C MET A 1 28.37 68.55 -47.31
N SER A 2 28.88 67.61 -46.53
CA SER A 2 29.96 67.83 -45.56
C SER A 2 30.55 66.49 -45.16
N GLN A 3 31.87 66.48 -45.00
CA GLN A 3 32.77 65.35 -45.11
C GLN A 3 32.95 64.53 -43.81
N ALA A 4 33.55 63.36 -44.02
CA ALA A 4 34.01 62.33 -43.09
C ALA A 4 34.92 62.77 -41.93
N LYS A 5 34.96 61.94 -40.87
CA LYS A 5 36.15 61.22 -40.31
C LYS A 5 35.71 60.43 -39.06
N SER A 6 35.70 59.09 -39.12
CA SER A 6 36.71 58.15 -38.60
C SER A 6 36.95 58.20 -37.09
N ASN A 7 36.69 57.07 -36.41
CA ASN A 7 37.71 56.43 -35.57
C ASN A 7 37.41 54.94 -35.33
N ARG A 8 38.47 54.15 -35.40
CA ARG A 8 38.53 52.69 -35.34
C ARG A 8 38.74 52.27 -33.88
N TRP A 9 38.02 51.25 -33.41
CA TRP A 9 38.42 50.41 -32.28
C TRP A 9 38.06 48.96 -32.58
N SER A 10 39.07 48.09 -32.58
CA SER A 10 38.93 46.63 -32.62
C SER A 10 38.43 46.13 -31.25
N VAL A 11 37.51 45.17 -31.26
CA VAL A 11 37.04 44.48 -30.05
C VAL A 11 37.40 43.00 -30.18
N ASP A 12 38.19 42.51 -29.23
CA ASP A 12 38.50 41.10 -28.99
C ASP A 12 37.22 40.33 -28.62
N PRO A 13 36.94 39.14 -29.20
CA PRO A 13 35.85 38.29 -28.73
C PRO A 13 36.27 37.56 -27.45
N GLY A 14 36.25 38.28 -26.34
CA GLY A 14 36.41 37.73 -25.00
C GLY A 14 35.24 36.83 -24.60
N ALA A 15 35.56 35.56 -24.36
CA ALA A 15 34.94 34.64 -23.41
C ALA A 15 33.40 34.69 -23.24
N LEU A 16 32.69 33.87 -24.04
CA LEU A 16 31.35 33.40 -23.68
C LEU A 16 31.43 32.60 -22.37
N PRO A 17 30.60 32.91 -21.35
CA PRO A 17 30.61 32.17 -20.10
C PRO A 17 30.17 30.71 -20.33
N PRO A 18 30.71 29.74 -19.59
CA PRO A 18 30.32 28.35 -19.73
C PRO A 18 28.83 28.22 -19.38
N VAL A 19 28.07 27.61 -20.29
CA VAL A 19 26.69 27.19 -20.07
C VAL A 19 26.71 26.29 -18.84
N ARG A 20 26.26 26.81 -17.70
CA ARG A 20 26.00 25.99 -16.52
C ARG A 20 24.98 24.95 -16.93
N SER A 21 25.40 23.69 -17.01
CA SER A 21 24.50 22.56 -17.10
C SER A 21 23.56 22.65 -15.89
N ALA A 22 22.33 23.08 -16.12
CA ALA A 22 21.28 22.92 -15.13
C ALA A 22 21.25 21.43 -14.81
N GLN A 23 21.55 21.07 -13.56
CA GLN A 23 21.24 19.74 -13.05
C GLN A 23 19.73 19.56 -13.25
N ARG A 24 19.35 18.85 -14.31
CA ARG A 24 18.00 18.33 -14.43
C ARG A 24 17.89 17.31 -13.31
N ASN A 25 17.16 17.67 -12.26
CA ASN A 25 16.65 16.69 -11.31
C ASN A 25 16.02 15.56 -12.15
N PRO A 26 16.35 14.29 -11.87
CA PRO A 26 15.65 13.19 -12.53
C PRO A 26 14.16 13.38 -12.28
N ILE A 27 13.37 13.40 -13.35
CA ILE A 27 11.91 13.39 -13.25
C ILE A 27 11.57 12.06 -12.57
N SER A 28 11.32 12.08 -11.25
CA SER A 28 10.76 10.93 -10.55
C SER A 28 9.40 10.68 -11.20
N ILE A 29 9.30 9.60 -11.96
CA ILE A 29 8.01 9.10 -12.44
C ILE A 29 7.33 8.55 -11.19
N GLY A 30 6.61 9.43 -10.50
CA GLY A 30 6.05 9.15 -9.19
C GLY A 30 5.11 7.95 -9.20
N HIS A 31 4.91 7.36 -8.03
CA HIS A 31 4.10 6.15 -7.88
C HIS A 31 2.71 6.25 -8.54
N ALA A 32 2.29 5.21 -9.27
CA ALA A 32 0.93 5.10 -9.82
C ALA A 32 -0.14 5.12 -8.73
N LEU A 33 0.23 4.69 -7.51
CA LEU A 33 -0.57 4.76 -6.29
C LEU A 33 0.26 5.43 -5.20
N ARG A 34 -0.20 6.57 -4.69
CA ARG A 34 0.40 7.26 -3.54
C ARG A 34 -0.57 7.24 -2.37
N ILE A 35 -0.04 7.11 -1.16
CA ILE A 35 -0.79 7.20 0.08
C ILE A 35 -0.15 8.25 0.95
N ALA A 36 -0.92 9.10 1.61
CA ALA A 36 -0.40 10.02 2.61
C ALA A 36 -1.37 10.17 3.78
N TYR A 37 -0.83 10.38 4.98
CA TYR A 37 -1.62 10.92 6.07
C TYR A 37 -1.65 12.44 5.97
N VAL A 38 -2.85 12.99 5.85
CA VAL A 38 -3.09 14.42 5.64
C VAL A 38 -3.97 14.93 6.78
N GLU A 39 -3.62 16.05 7.37
CA GLU A 39 -4.47 16.72 8.36
C GLU A 39 -5.87 16.98 7.77
N THR A 40 -6.92 16.61 8.50
CA THR A 40 -8.31 16.74 8.05
C THR A 40 -8.66 18.18 7.69
N ALA A 41 -8.09 19.16 8.39
CA ALA A 41 -8.25 20.60 8.10
C ALA A 41 -7.76 21.01 6.69
N ARG A 42 -6.87 20.24 6.09
CA ARG A 42 -6.30 20.49 4.74
C ARG A 42 -6.93 19.62 3.65
N LEU A 43 -7.73 18.63 4.06
CA LEU A 43 -8.27 17.61 3.17
C LEU A 43 -9.13 18.21 2.06
N GLU A 44 -10.08 19.08 2.41
CA GLU A 44 -11.01 19.67 1.45
C GLU A 44 -10.30 20.49 0.36
N ALA A 45 -9.28 21.27 0.75
CA ALA A 45 -8.47 22.05 -0.19
C ALA A 45 -7.65 21.14 -1.13
N LEU A 46 -7.09 20.04 -0.61
CA LEU A 46 -6.34 19.07 -1.39
C LEU A 46 -7.23 18.35 -2.40
N LEU A 47 -8.41 17.88 -1.98
CA LEU A 47 -9.36 17.16 -2.83
C LEU A 47 -9.91 18.06 -3.95
N ARG A 48 -10.17 19.34 -3.67
CA ARG A 48 -10.57 20.32 -4.71
C ARG A 48 -9.46 20.61 -5.73
N ALA A 49 -8.20 20.56 -5.33
CA ALA A 49 -7.10 20.88 -6.21
C ALA A 49 -6.86 19.81 -7.29
N SER A 50 -7.23 18.54 -7.03
CA SER A 50 -6.96 17.43 -7.96
C SER A 50 -7.98 16.28 -7.85
N PRO A 51 -9.28 16.52 -8.06
CA PRO A 51 -10.33 15.51 -7.84
C PRO A 51 -10.17 14.27 -8.73
N SER A 52 -9.67 14.44 -9.97
CA SER A 52 -9.45 13.36 -10.94
C SER A 52 -8.25 12.44 -10.62
N THR A 53 -7.60 12.66 -9.47
CA THR A 53 -6.45 11.87 -9.01
C THR A 53 -6.78 11.05 -7.76
N VAL A 54 -7.96 11.23 -7.14
CA VAL A 54 -8.28 10.63 -5.85
C VAL A 54 -8.87 9.24 -6.06
N LEU A 55 -8.21 8.22 -5.49
CA LEU A 55 -8.71 6.84 -5.47
C LEU A 55 -9.54 6.52 -4.23
N GLY A 56 -9.33 7.23 -3.13
CA GLY A 56 -10.13 7.04 -1.93
C GLY A 56 -9.61 7.80 -0.73
N VAL A 57 -10.49 7.99 0.25
CA VAL A 57 -10.17 8.65 1.51
C VAL A 57 -10.64 7.78 2.67
N VAL A 58 -9.79 7.55 3.66
CA VAL A 58 -10.13 6.88 4.91
C VAL A 58 -10.00 7.87 6.07
N ARG A 59 -11.08 8.06 6.79
CA ARG A 59 -11.19 8.90 8.00
C ARG A 59 -11.41 8.01 9.22
N HIS A 60 -10.91 8.48 10.36
CA HIS A 60 -10.91 7.75 11.62
C HIS A 60 -11.76 8.46 12.69
N ASP A 61 -12.70 9.30 12.26
CA ASP A 61 -13.62 10.02 13.12
C ASP A 61 -15.08 9.60 12.89
N ARG A 62 -15.92 9.84 13.90
CA ARG A 62 -17.35 9.54 13.88
C ARG A 62 -18.15 10.41 12.92
N SER A 63 -17.55 11.46 12.34
CA SER A 63 -18.33 12.51 11.68
C SER A 63 -19.05 11.95 10.45
N PRO A 64 -20.39 11.85 10.48
CA PRO A 64 -21.19 11.61 9.29
C PRO A 64 -21.37 12.92 8.51
N GLU A 65 -20.76 14.04 8.93
CA GLU A 65 -20.89 15.33 8.28
C GLU A 65 -20.27 15.27 6.89
N GLU A 66 -21.14 14.99 5.93
CA GLU A 66 -21.18 15.45 4.55
C GLU A 66 -19.81 15.64 3.88
N LEU A 67 -19.08 14.53 3.73
CA LEU A 67 -18.43 14.25 2.45
C LEU A 67 -19.39 13.49 1.50
N ASN A 68 -20.70 13.73 1.66
CA ASN A 68 -21.70 13.56 0.60
C ASN A 68 -21.45 14.51 -0.59
N GLY A 69 -20.41 15.34 -0.53
CA GLY A 69 -19.96 16.18 -1.62
C GLY A 69 -19.00 15.46 -2.56
N LEU A 70 -19.57 14.99 -3.68
CA LEU A 70 -18.97 14.56 -4.94
C LEU A 70 -18.86 13.03 -5.07
N ASP A 71 -19.88 12.41 -5.69
CA ASP A 71 -19.89 11.08 -6.34
C ASP A 71 -18.71 10.90 -7.32
N THR A 72 -17.49 10.94 -6.80
CA THR A 72 -16.24 11.12 -7.55
C THR A 72 -15.08 10.34 -6.94
N TYR A 73 -15.17 9.93 -5.67
CA TYR A 73 -14.23 9.01 -5.05
C TYR A 73 -14.87 8.31 -3.83
N PRO A 74 -14.44 7.10 -3.49
CA PRO A 74 -14.84 6.40 -2.28
C PRO A 74 -14.36 7.08 -0.99
N VAL A 75 -15.22 7.13 0.02
CA VAL A 75 -14.89 7.60 1.37
C VAL A 75 -15.21 6.49 2.38
N VAL A 76 -14.28 6.25 3.31
CA VAL A 76 -14.41 5.29 4.40
C VAL A 76 -14.36 6.06 5.71
N CYS A 77 -15.37 5.94 6.55
CA CYS A 77 -15.39 6.53 7.90
C CYS A 77 -15.38 5.41 8.94
N LEU A 78 -14.40 5.45 9.85
CA LEU A 78 -14.18 4.42 10.86
C LEU A 78 -14.17 5.07 12.25
N ASP A 79 -14.97 4.55 13.18
CA ASP A 79 -14.94 4.97 14.58
C ASP A 79 -13.75 4.32 15.29
N LEU A 80 -12.55 4.85 14.99
CA LEU A 80 -11.24 4.44 15.50
C LEU A 80 -10.51 5.69 16.03
N PRO A 81 -10.79 6.13 17.27
CA PRO A 81 -10.24 7.38 17.81
C PRO A 81 -8.72 7.49 17.68
N GLN A 82 -8.22 8.64 17.19
CA GLN A 82 -6.79 8.91 17.08
C GLN A 82 -6.20 9.36 18.42
N PHE A 83 -5.00 8.87 18.77
CA PHE A 83 -4.38 9.18 20.07
C PHE A 83 -3.64 10.51 20.13
N ASN A 84 -3.00 10.95 19.04
CA ASN A 84 -2.07 12.07 19.07
C ASN A 84 -2.19 13.03 17.89
N GLY A 85 -1.85 14.30 18.11
CA GLY A 85 -1.78 15.30 17.05
C GLY A 85 -3.14 15.70 16.47
N PRO A 86 -3.14 16.57 15.43
CA PRO A 86 -4.35 16.91 14.70
C PRO A 86 -4.92 15.67 14.00
N PRO A 87 -6.26 15.55 13.84
CA PRO A 87 -6.85 14.41 13.15
C PRO A 87 -6.30 14.25 11.74
N LEU A 88 -5.94 13.02 11.37
CA LEU A 88 -5.38 12.67 10.07
C LEU A 88 -6.36 11.80 9.27
N ALA A 89 -6.47 12.11 7.98
CA ALA A 89 -7.09 11.26 6.98
C ALA A 89 -6.01 10.53 6.17
N GLU A 90 -6.26 9.27 5.83
CA GLU A 90 -5.45 8.51 4.88
C GLU A 90 -6.00 8.73 3.47
N VAL A 91 -5.21 9.37 2.61
CA VAL A 91 -5.63 9.76 1.26
C VAL A 91 -4.87 8.94 0.23
N TRP A 92 -5.61 8.25 -0.62
CA TRP A 92 -5.10 7.47 -1.74
C TRP A 92 -5.23 8.27 -3.03
N THR A 93 -4.11 8.53 -3.69
CA THR A 93 -4.07 9.28 -4.95
C THR A 93 -3.33 8.53 -6.05
N SER A 94 -3.54 8.96 -7.28
CA SER A 94 -2.91 8.40 -8.46
C SER A 94 -2.32 9.48 -9.37
N ASN A 95 -1.18 9.15 -9.97
CA ASN A 95 -0.63 9.92 -11.08
C ASN A 95 -1.22 9.53 -12.44
N LEU A 96 -2.09 8.51 -12.48
CA LEU A 96 -2.84 8.08 -13.66
C LEU A 96 -4.28 8.63 -13.57
N PRO A 97 -4.99 8.77 -14.70
CA PRO A 97 -6.40 9.14 -14.68
C PRO A 97 -7.23 8.20 -13.81
N VAL A 98 -8.05 8.77 -12.92
CA VAL A 98 -8.95 8.01 -12.07
C VAL A 98 -10.38 8.10 -12.58
N ILE A 99 -11.04 6.94 -12.62
CA ILE A 99 -12.46 6.79 -12.92
C ILE A 99 -13.17 6.34 -11.66
N TYR A 100 -14.27 7.00 -11.32
CA TYR A 100 -15.16 6.59 -10.24
C TYR A 100 -16.31 5.73 -10.76
N HIS A 101 -16.73 4.77 -9.96
CA HIS A 101 -17.85 3.89 -10.25
C HIS A 101 -18.59 3.56 -8.96
N GLN A 102 -19.91 3.56 -9.03
CA GLN A 102 -20.77 3.10 -7.96
C GLN A 102 -21.82 2.17 -8.54
N ALA A 103 -21.95 0.97 -7.97
CA ALA A 103 -22.99 0.02 -8.31
C ALA A 103 -23.29 -0.87 -7.12
N GLU A 104 -24.57 -1.22 -6.94
CA GLU A 104 -25.00 -2.16 -5.89
C GLU A 104 -24.42 -1.79 -4.52
N GLY A 105 -24.42 -0.52 -4.11
CA GLY A 105 -23.90 -0.06 -2.82
C GLY A 105 -22.38 -0.25 -2.60
N ILE A 106 -21.61 -0.51 -3.66
CA ILE A 106 -20.15 -0.54 -3.64
C ILE A 106 -19.65 0.74 -4.32
N HIS A 107 -18.76 1.45 -3.64
CA HIS A 107 -18.08 2.63 -4.19
C HIS A 107 -16.66 2.25 -4.57
N CYS A 108 -16.27 2.50 -5.81
CA CYS A 108 -14.95 2.21 -6.34
C CYS A 108 -14.37 3.42 -7.06
N ALA A 109 -13.06 3.61 -6.98
CA ALA A 109 -12.31 4.42 -7.92
C ALA A 109 -11.09 3.64 -8.41
N MET A 110 -10.76 3.80 -9.68
CA MET A 110 -9.76 2.96 -10.33
C MET A 110 -8.97 3.73 -11.38
N ASN A 111 -7.72 3.33 -11.55
CA ASN A 111 -6.86 3.75 -12.65
C ASN A 111 -6.47 2.54 -13.50
N ASP A 112 -5.53 2.69 -14.43
CA ASP A 112 -5.15 1.59 -15.31
C ASP A 112 -4.44 0.40 -14.66
N GLU A 113 -4.03 0.49 -13.39
CA GLU A 113 -3.31 -0.58 -12.67
C GLU A 113 -4.09 -1.14 -11.48
N VAL A 114 -4.80 -0.29 -10.72
CA VAL A 114 -5.41 -0.61 -9.43
C VAL A 114 -6.80 0.01 -9.26
N LEU A 115 -7.63 -0.67 -8.50
CA LEU A 115 -8.93 -0.25 -8.01
C LEU A 115 -8.87 -0.17 -6.48
N PHE A 116 -9.35 0.95 -5.93
CA PHE A 116 -9.72 1.09 -4.52
C PHE A 116 -11.24 0.98 -4.41
N GLY A 117 -11.73 0.19 -3.48
CA GLY A 117 -13.16 0.02 -3.27
C GLY A 117 -13.54 -0.08 -1.81
N VAL A 118 -14.81 0.24 -1.52
CA VAL A 118 -15.42 0.07 -0.20
C VAL A 118 -16.80 -0.58 -0.31
N VAL A 119 -17.05 -1.52 0.59
CA VAL A 119 -18.36 -2.13 0.84
C VAL A 119 -18.71 -1.92 2.31
N GLN A 120 -19.92 -1.43 2.58
CA GLN A 120 -20.46 -1.32 3.92
C GLN A 120 -21.76 -2.13 4.03
N MET A 121 -21.89 -2.85 5.13
CA MET A 121 -23.00 -3.74 5.40
C MET A 121 -23.54 -3.50 6.81
N GLU A 122 -24.76 -2.96 6.89
CA GLU A 122 -25.49 -2.83 8.15
C GLU A 122 -25.91 -4.19 8.69
N GLU A 123 -25.58 -4.45 9.95
CA GLU A 123 -26.01 -5.66 10.65
C GLU A 123 -27.44 -5.48 11.13
N ARG A 124 -28.40 -6.06 10.41
CA ARG A 124 -29.82 -6.03 10.80
C ARG A 124 -30.08 -7.02 11.93
N PRO A 125 -31.02 -6.73 12.86
CA PRO A 125 -31.42 -7.68 13.89
C PRO A 125 -31.72 -9.07 13.32
N GLY A 126 -31.15 -10.11 13.93
CA GLY A 126 -31.31 -11.50 13.49
C GLY A 126 -30.41 -11.95 12.33
N THR A 127 -29.62 -11.07 11.73
CA THR A 127 -28.61 -11.46 10.73
C THR A 127 -27.27 -11.74 11.42
N LEU A 128 -26.76 -12.96 11.27
CA LEU A 128 -25.45 -13.33 11.82
C LEU A 128 -24.31 -12.74 10.96
N LEU A 129 -23.20 -12.38 11.62
CA LEU A 129 -22.06 -11.71 11.00
C LEU A 129 -21.36 -12.58 9.93
N ASP A 130 -21.39 -13.90 10.05
CA ASP A 130 -20.87 -14.83 9.04
C ASP A 130 -21.62 -14.70 7.70
N ILE A 131 -22.95 -14.70 7.73
CA ILE A 131 -23.80 -14.50 6.54
C ILE A 131 -23.54 -13.11 5.94
N LEU A 132 -23.50 -12.08 6.79
CA LEU A 132 -23.27 -10.70 6.36
C LEU A 132 -21.90 -10.56 5.67
N THR A 133 -20.86 -11.14 6.27
CA THR A 133 -19.50 -11.13 5.74
C THR A 133 -19.40 -11.92 4.45
N CYS A 134 -20.01 -13.10 4.39
CA CYS A 134 -20.02 -13.93 3.18
C CYS A 134 -20.62 -13.17 2.00
N ASN A 135 -21.76 -12.51 2.21
CA ASN A 135 -22.42 -11.71 1.19
C ASN A 135 -21.59 -10.49 0.77
N ALA A 136 -20.94 -9.80 1.70
CA ALA A 136 -20.06 -8.67 1.40
C ALA A 136 -18.89 -9.09 0.51
N TYR A 137 -18.23 -10.21 0.86
CA TYR A 137 -17.11 -10.75 0.09
C TYR A 137 -17.53 -11.30 -1.28
N ARG A 138 -18.70 -11.94 -1.41
CA ARG A 138 -19.21 -12.34 -2.72
C ARG A 138 -19.44 -11.13 -3.62
N ARG A 139 -20.08 -10.07 -3.10
CA ARG A 139 -20.36 -8.85 -3.84
C ARG A 139 -19.08 -8.16 -4.31
N LEU A 140 -18.10 -7.97 -3.42
CA LEU A 140 -16.83 -7.34 -3.82
C LEU A 140 -16.07 -8.18 -4.86
N LEU A 141 -16.04 -9.51 -4.74
CA LEU A 141 -15.36 -10.39 -5.71
C LEU A 141 -16.02 -10.39 -7.09
N VAL A 142 -17.35 -10.34 -7.14
CA VAL A 142 -18.09 -10.20 -8.41
C VAL A 142 -17.78 -8.84 -9.04
N GLN A 143 -17.83 -7.78 -8.25
CA GLN A 143 -17.63 -6.41 -8.73
C GLN A 143 -16.21 -6.18 -9.25
N THR A 144 -15.17 -6.65 -8.54
CA THR A 144 -13.78 -6.50 -8.98
C THR A 144 -13.52 -7.23 -10.30
N ARG A 145 -14.08 -8.43 -10.48
CA ARG A 145 -14.00 -9.15 -11.76
C ARG A 145 -14.74 -8.43 -12.88
N ALA A 146 -15.95 -7.96 -12.62
CA ALA A 146 -16.76 -7.24 -13.62
C ALA A 146 -16.07 -5.96 -14.11
N LEU A 147 -15.35 -5.27 -13.22
CA LEU A 147 -14.59 -4.07 -13.55
C LEU A 147 -13.19 -4.36 -14.15
N GLY A 148 -12.78 -5.63 -14.26
CA GLY A 148 -11.50 -6.02 -14.87
C GLY A 148 -10.29 -5.97 -13.92
N TYR A 149 -10.50 -5.97 -12.60
CA TYR A 149 -9.46 -5.99 -11.56
C TYR A 149 -9.56 -7.28 -10.73
N PRO A 150 -9.36 -8.48 -11.32
CA PRO A 150 -9.74 -9.74 -10.69
C PRO A 150 -8.81 -10.17 -9.52
N HIS A 151 -7.70 -9.46 -9.30
CA HIS A 151 -6.69 -9.87 -8.32
C HIS A 151 -6.79 -9.02 -7.05
N LEU A 152 -7.24 -9.62 -5.94
CA LEU A 152 -7.19 -8.93 -4.66
C LEU A 152 -5.74 -8.72 -4.21
N LEU A 153 -5.44 -7.52 -3.73
CA LEU A 153 -4.09 -7.14 -3.27
C LEU A 153 -4.05 -6.89 -1.77
N ARG A 154 -5.10 -6.25 -1.23
CA ARG A 154 -5.16 -5.86 0.18
C ARG A 154 -6.61 -5.69 0.62
N LEU A 155 -6.94 -6.18 1.82
CA LEU A 155 -8.26 -6.07 2.43
C LEU A 155 -8.13 -5.50 3.84
N TRP A 156 -8.97 -4.54 4.20
CA TRP A 156 -9.11 -4.05 5.56
C TRP A 156 -10.55 -4.25 6.00
N ASN A 157 -10.74 -4.83 7.18
CA ASN A 157 -12.04 -5.24 7.69
C ASN A 157 -12.26 -4.62 9.06
N TYR A 158 -13.38 -3.94 9.20
CA TYR A 158 -13.72 -3.18 10.39
C TYR A 158 -15.15 -3.47 10.81
N PHE A 159 -15.35 -3.83 12.07
CA PHE A 159 -16.67 -4.08 12.64
C PHE A 159 -16.60 -4.02 14.17
N PRO A 160 -17.64 -3.56 14.86
CA PRO A 160 -17.56 -3.37 16.30
C PRO A 160 -17.66 -4.68 17.08
N GLN A 161 -17.22 -4.62 18.35
CA GLN A 161 -17.32 -5.71 19.32
C GLN A 161 -16.65 -6.98 18.81
N ILE A 162 -15.45 -6.87 18.23
CA ILE A 162 -14.77 -7.97 17.53
C ILE A 162 -14.59 -9.22 18.41
N ASN A 163 -14.41 -9.02 19.72
CA ASN A 163 -14.23 -10.09 20.72
C ASN A 163 -15.50 -10.48 21.48
N ARG A 164 -16.68 -9.96 21.12
CA ARG A 164 -17.92 -10.36 21.79
C ARG A 164 -18.33 -11.77 21.36
N GLU A 165 -18.69 -12.59 22.34
CA GLU A 165 -19.23 -13.92 22.13
C GLU A 165 -20.77 -13.91 22.07
N SER A 166 -21.33 -14.74 21.19
CA SER A 166 -22.77 -15.07 21.14
C SER A 166 -22.94 -16.50 20.67
N ASP A 167 -23.76 -17.27 21.39
CA ASP A 167 -24.09 -18.67 21.07
C ASP A 167 -22.83 -19.55 20.93
N GLY A 168 -21.86 -19.35 21.83
CA GLY A 168 -20.62 -20.13 21.88
C GLY A 168 -19.58 -19.80 20.79
N LEU A 169 -19.77 -18.69 20.05
CA LEU A 169 -18.85 -18.27 19.00
C LEU A 169 -18.55 -16.78 19.07
N GLU A 170 -17.27 -16.42 19.05
CA GLU A 170 -16.81 -15.04 19.01
C GLU A 170 -17.15 -14.39 17.66
N ARG A 171 -17.44 -13.09 17.65
CA ARG A 171 -17.73 -12.34 16.41
C ARG A 171 -16.58 -12.42 15.40
N TYR A 172 -15.31 -12.33 15.83
CA TYR A 172 -14.17 -12.53 14.93
C TYR A 172 -14.17 -13.90 14.24
N GLN A 173 -14.56 -14.95 14.96
CA GLN A 173 -14.65 -16.31 14.43
C GLN A 173 -15.80 -16.44 13.41
N ARG A 174 -16.96 -15.80 13.67
CA ARG A 174 -18.06 -15.69 12.68
C ARG A 174 -17.61 -14.95 11.42
N PHE A 175 -16.95 -13.82 11.59
CA PHE A 175 -16.36 -13.07 10.47
C PHE A 175 -15.40 -13.96 9.66
N CYS A 176 -14.51 -14.72 10.33
CA CYS A 176 -13.60 -15.64 9.66
C CYS A 176 -14.33 -16.74 8.88
N ALA A 177 -15.39 -17.33 9.44
CA ALA A 177 -16.21 -18.33 8.76
C ALA A 177 -16.86 -17.78 7.48
N GLY A 178 -17.54 -16.64 7.58
CA GLY A 178 -18.17 -15.98 6.43
C GLY A 178 -17.19 -15.60 5.33
N ARG A 179 -16.04 -15.01 5.72
CA ARG A 179 -14.96 -14.64 4.80
C ARG A 179 -14.37 -15.87 4.11
N HIS A 180 -14.06 -16.91 4.89
CA HIS A 180 -13.51 -18.16 4.36
C HIS A 180 -14.44 -18.76 3.31
N GLN A 181 -15.74 -18.88 3.62
CA GLN A 181 -16.73 -19.42 2.70
C GLN A 181 -16.75 -18.64 1.37
N ALA A 182 -16.88 -17.32 1.43
CA ALA A 182 -16.96 -16.52 0.20
C ALA A 182 -15.68 -16.61 -0.65
N LEU A 183 -14.50 -16.58 -0.02
CA LEU A 183 -13.22 -16.68 -0.72
C LEU A 183 -13.00 -18.08 -1.29
N ALA A 184 -13.29 -19.14 -0.54
CA ALA A 184 -13.14 -20.52 -1.02
C ALA A 184 -14.03 -20.81 -2.24
N GLU A 185 -15.24 -20.24 -2.27
CA GLU A 185 -16.17 -20.41 -3.38
C GLU A 185 -15.83 -19.54 -4.61
N ASN A 186 -15.27 -18.34 -4.42
CA ASN A 186 -15.23 -17.32 -5.48
C ASN A 186 -13.84 -16.76 -5.81
N LEU A 187 -12.79 -17.10 -5.05
CA LEU A 187 -11.43 -16.64 -5.32
C LEU A 187 -10.64 -17.72 -6.08
N SER A 188 -10.31 -17.43 -7.34
CA SER A 188 -9.47 -18.31 -8.15
C SER A 188 -8.10 -18.53 -7.49
N GLY A 189 -7.69 -19.78 -7.36
CA GLY A 189 -6.40 -20.15 -6.77
C GLY A 189 -6.36 -20.15 -5.24
N PHE A 190 -7.52 -20.12 -4.56
CA PHE A 190 -7.60 -20.27 -3.11
C PHE A 190 -6.93 -21.58 -2.64
N PRO A 191 -6.16 -21.58 -1.52
CA PRO A 191 -5.82 -20.43 -0.67
C PRO A 191 -4.54 -19.68 -1.10
N ALA A 192 -3.85 -20.11 -2.17
CA ALA A 192 -2.55 -19.56 -2.57
C ALA A 192 -2.62 -18.09 -3.05
N THR A 193 -3.80 -17.61 -3.42
CA THR A 193 -4.06 -16.23 -3.89
C THR A 193 -4.69 -15.34 -2.81
N LEU A 194 -4.65 -15.76 -1.54
CA LEU A 194 -5.14 -14.93 -0.45
C LEU A 194 -4.28 -13.66 -0.30
N PRO A 195 -4.88 -12.46 -0.34
CA PRO A 195 -4.15 -11.20 -0.23
C PRO A 195 -3.74 -10.90 1.21
N ALA A 196 -2.96 -9.84 1.37
CA ALA A 196 -2.76 -9.22 2.68
C ALA A 196 -4.11 -8.79 3.28
N GLY A 197 -4.32 -9.02 4.58
CA GLY A 197 -5.56 -8.69 5.31
C GLY A 197 -5.32 -8.05 6.68
N THR A 198 -6.21 -7.14 7.10
CA THR A 198 -6.33 -6.65 8.49
C THR A 198 -7.78 -6.80 8.94
N ALA A 199 -7.98 -7.12 10.21
CA ALA A 199 -9.30 -7.12 10.85
C ALA A 199 -9.19 -6.49 12.24
N VAL A 200 -9.85 -5.34 12.43
CA VAL A 200 -9.79 -4.55 13.66
C VAL A 200 -11.20 -4.20 14.12
N GLY A 201 -11.44 -4.33 15.42
CA GLY A 201 -12.69 -3.92 16.03
C GLY A 201 -12.80 -2.41 16.15
N THR A 202 -13.88 -1.85 15.62
CA THR A 202 -14.22 -0.42 15.74
C THR A 202 -15.02 -0.17 17.01
N MET A 203 -15.08 1.10 17.45
CA MET A 203 -15.92 1.46 18.59
C MET A 203 -17.42 1.35 18.26
N SER A 204 -17.79 1.62 17.01
CA SER A 204 -19.16 1.50 16.50
C SER A 204 -19.18 1.32 14.96
N GLY A 205 -20.38 1.31 14.37
CA GLY A 205 -20.59 1.31 12.92
C GLY A 205 -20.88 -0.07 12.29
N PRO A 206 -21.12 -0.11 10.97
CA PRO A 206 -21.40 -1.33 10.24
C PRO A 206 -20.14 -2.17 10.01
N LEU A 207 -20.32 -3.38 9.44
CA LEU A 207 -19.21 -4.08 8.80
C LEU A 207 -18.74 -3.26 7.60
N THR A 208 -17.52 -2.76 7.67
CA THR A 208 -16.87 -1.97 6.62
C THR A 208 -15.66 -2.72 6.09
N ILE A 209 -15.63 -2.95 4.78
CA ILE A 209 -14.51 -3.56 4.08
C ILE A 209 -14.06 -2.58 3.01
N HIS A 210 -12.83 -2.07 3.13
CA HIS A 210 -12.18 -1.41 1.99
C HIS A 210 -11.02 -2.26 1.50
N PHE A 211 -10.71 -2.13 0.21
CA PHE A 211 -9.84 -3.07 -0.46
C PHE A 211 -9.11 -2.47 -1.67
N LEU A 212 -8.00 -3.09 -2.02
CA LEU A 212 -7.29 -2.89 -3.28
C LEU A 212 -7.40 -4.13 -4.15
N ALA A 213 -7.67 -3.93 -5.43
CA ALA A 213 -7.63 -4.97 -6.45
C ALA A 213 -6.85 -4.49 -7.68
N GLY A 214 -6.08 -5.38 -8.31
CA GLY A 214 -5.22 -5.09 -9.44
C GLY A 214 -5.67 -5.78 -10.73
N LYS A 215 -5.28 -5.19 -11.88
CA LYS A 215 -5.34 -5.89 -13.18
C LYS A 215 -4.31 -7.01 -13.28
N ARG A 216 -3.24 -6.94 -12.49
CA ARG A 216 -2.18 -7.95 -12.38
C ARG A 216 -2.15 -8.52 -10.95
N PRO A 217 -1.77 -9.80 -10.76
CA PRO A 217 -1.63 -10.37 -9.44
C PRO A 217 -0.45 -9.75 -8.69
N GLY A 218 -0.61 -9.60 -7.37
CA GLY A 218 0.50 -9.35 -6.46
C GLY A 218 1.18 -10.65 -6.03
N ALA A 219 2.39 -10.55 -5.49
CA ALA A 219 3.06 -11.67 -4.86
C ALA A 219 2.75 -11.69 -3.37
N HIS A 220 2.00 -12.70 -2.92
CA HIS A 220 1.63 -12.86 -1.51
C HIS A 220 2.77 -13.52 -0.72
N VAL A 221 3.14 -12.92 0.42
CA VAL A 221 4.31 -13.32 1.20
C VAL A 221 3.88 -13.75 2.60
N GLU A 222 4.51 -14.82 3.09
CA GLU A 222 4.35 -15.34 4.44
C GLU A 222 5.55 -14.97 5.33
N ASN A 223 5.34 -14.97 6.64
CA ASN A 223 6.39 -14.65 7.61
C ASN A 223 7.04 -15.94 8.12
N PRO A 224 8.37 -16.13 8.03
CA PRO A 224 9.04 -17.35 8.49
C PRO A 224 8.90 -17.60 10.00
N ARG A 225 8.56 -16.57 10.80
CA ARG A 225 8.32 -16.70 12.24
C ARG A 225 6.90 -17.13 12.58
N GLN A 226 5.99 -17.16 11.61
CA GLN A 226 4.55 -17.35 11.85
C GLN A 226 4.00 -18.46 10.98
N VAL A 227 3.12 -19.28 11.56
CA VAL A 227 2.29 -20.21 10.79
C VAL A 227 1.38 -19.38 9.87
N ARG A 228 1.13 -19.88 8.66
CA ARG A 228 0.20 -19.23 7.73
C ARG A 228 -1.17 -19.13 8.37
N ALA A 229 -1.84 -17.99 8.26
CA ALA A 229 -3.07 -17.74 9.02
C ALA A 229 -4.18 -18.77 8.68
N TYR A 230 -4.26 -19.18 7.41
CA TYR A 230 -5.21 -20.18 6.92
C TYR A 230 -4.83 -21.63 7.26
N GLN A 231 -3.74 -21.83 8.03
CA GLN A 231 -3.30 -23.12 8.58
C GLN A 231 -3.29 -23.12 10.11
N TYR A 232 -3.87 -22.10 10.75
CA TYR A 232 -4.01 -22.06 12.19
C TYR A 232 -4.85 -23.23 12.72
N PRO A 233 -4.53 -23.77 13.91
CA PRO A 233 -5.25 -24.89 14.51
C PRO A 233 -6.70 -24.54 14.88
N PRO A 234 -7.61 -25.53 14.97
CA PRO A 234 -9.04 -25.32 15.25
C PRO A 234 -9.37 -24.64 16.58
N ILE A 235 -8.41 -24.55 17.51
CA ILE A 235 -8.58 -23.82 18.78
C ILE A 235 -8.92 -22.33 18.58
N TYR A 236 -8.67 -21.76 17.40
CA TYR A 236 -8.98 -20.37 17.09
C TYR A 236 -10.35 -20.17 16.42
N GLY A 237 -11.15 -21.23 16.27
CA GLY A 237 -12.48 -21.18 15.69
C GLY A 237 -12.69 -22.21 14.58
N PRO A 238 -13.94 -22.33 14.07
CA PRO A 238 -14.32 -23.33 13.08
C PRO A 238 -13.64 -23.14 11.72
N SER A 239 -13.28 -21.90 11.37
CA SER A 239 -12.57 -21.57 10.13
C SER A 239 -11.38 -20.66 10.43
N SER A 240 -10.21 -21.06 9.96
CA SER A 240 -8.98 -20.28 10.15
C SER A 240 -9.01 -18.95 9.36
N PRO A 241 -8.34 -17.89 9.83
CA PRO A 241 -8.29 -16.62 9.12
C PRO A 241 -7.71 -16.77 7.71
N SER A 242 -8.28 -16.07 6.73
CA SER A 242 -7.92 -16.21 5.30
C SER A 242 -7.19 -14.97 4.77
N PHE A 243 -5.87 -14.89 5.01
CA PHE A 243 -5.01 -13.81 4.52
C PHE A 243 -3.52 -14.23 4.49
N ALA A 244 -2.72 -13.55 3.66
CA ALA A 244 -1.26 -13.63 3.66
C ALA A 244 -0.61 -12.54 4.52
N ARG A 245 0.65 -12.68 4.94
CA ARG A 245 1.32 -11.71 5.83
C ARG A 245 1.68 -10.39 5.14
N ALA A 246 1.94 -10.43 3.84
CA ALA A 246 2.04 -9.23 3.02
C ALA A 246 1.68 -9.52 1.56
N THR A 247 1.54 -8.48 0.76
CA THR A 247 1.43 -8.57 -0.70
C THR A 247 2.37 -7.55 -1.33
N LEU A 248 3.34 -8.04 -2.11
CA LEU A 248 4.21 -7.22 -2.94
C LEU A 248 3.53 -6.96 -4.29
N GLN A 249 3.17 -5.71 -4.55
CA GLN A 249 2.56 -5.29 -5.80
C GLN A 249 3.56 -4.50 -6.66
N PRO A 250 3.93 -4.99 -7.85
CA PRO A 250 4.65 -4.19 -8.83
C PRO A 250 3.71 -3.19 -9.52
N PHE A 251 4.17 -1.95 -9.63
CA PHE A 251 3.56 -0.87 -10.40
C PHE A 251 4.52 -0.41 -11.49
N THR A 252 4.03 0.36 -12.45
CA THR A 252 4.89 0.86 -13.54
C THR A 252 6.04 1.73 -13.03
N SER A 253 5.80 2.47 -11.95
CA SER A 253 6.68 3.44 -11.30
C SER A 253 7.54 2.86 -10.16
N GLY A 254 7.39 1.58 -9.79
CA GLY A 254 8.04 1.03 -8.60
C GLY A 254 7.33 -0.21 -8.05
N SER A 255 7.50 -0.48 -6.77
CA SER A 255 6.77 -1.53 -6.07
C SER A 255 6.23 -1.04 -4.72
N GLN A 256 5.19 -1.69 -4.22
CA GLN A 256 4.69 -1.46 -2.87
C GLN A 256 4.51 -2.79 -2.15
N LEU A 257 5.01 -2.86 -0.92
CA LEU A 257 4.74 -3.95 0.00
C LEU A 257 3.59 -3.56 0.92
N LEU A 258 2.46 -4.23 0.75
CA LEU A 258 1.23 -4.05 1.54
C LEU A 258 1.26 -5.06 2.69
N ILE A 259 1.58 -4.59 3.90
CA ILE A 259 1.81 -5.42 5.08
C ILE A 259 0.51 -5.62 5.85
N SER A 260 0.22 -6.87 6.22
CA SER A 260 -0.93 -7.22 7.04
C SER A 260 -0.82 -6.75 8.48
N GLY A 261 -1.98 -6.71 9.14
CA GLY A 261 -2.06 -6.61 10.59
C GLY A 261 -1.12 -7.60 11.26
N THR A 262 -0.07 -7.07 11.89
CA THR A 262 0.99 -7.85 12.52
C THR A 262 0.92 -7.62 14.02
N ALA A 263 0.57 -8.68 14.75
CA ALA A 263 0.50 -8.70 16.20
C ALA A 263 1.63 -9.56 16.82
N SER A 264 1.68 -9.59 18.15
CA SER A 264 2.68 -10.34 18.92
C SER A 264 2.40 -11.85 18.89
N VAL A 265 2.71 -12.49 17.76
CA VAL A 265 2.44 -13.91 17.50
C VAL A 265 3.70 -14.59 16.94
N VAL A 266 4.08 -15.72 17.54
CA VAL A 266 5.15 -16.62 17.06
C VAL A 266 4.55 -17.99 16.77
N GLY A 267 4.82 -18.54 15.59
CA GLY A 267 4.05 -19.65 15.05
C GLY A 267 2.59 -19.23 14.90
N HIS A 268 1.69 -19.80 15.70
CA HIS A 268 0.29 -19.36 15.81
C HIS A 268 -0.06 -18.79 17.19
N VAL A 269 0.88 -18.81 18.14
CA VAL A 269 0.65 -18.54 19.56
C VAL A 269 0.90 -17.07 19.87
N SER A 270 -0.01 -16.44 20.62
CA SER A 270 0.16 -15.09 21.14
C SER A 270 1.23 -15.09 22.24
N VAL A 271 2.18 -14.17 22.19
CA VAL A 271 3.29 -14.09 23.16
C VAL A 271 3.28 -12.75 23.89
N HIS A 272 3.96 -12.70 25.04
CA HIS A 272 4.04 -11.50 25.88
C HIS A 272 2.66 -10.96 26.32
N ILE A 273 1.76 -11.86 26.71
CA ILE A 273 0.41 -11.52 27.20
C ILE A 273 0.53 -10.54 28.38
N GLY A 274 -0.20 -9.43 28.30
CA GLY A 274 -0.26 -8.40 29.34
C GLY A 274 0.90 -7.40 29.35
N ASP A 275 1.85 -7.48 28.41
CA ASP A 275 3.01 -6.57 28.34
C ASP A 275 3.05 -5.82 27.00
N PRO A 276 2.52 -4.57 26.93
CA PRO A 276 2.45 -3.83 25.67
C PRO A 276 3.83 -3.52 25.09
N GLY A 277 4.84 -3.30 25.94
CA GLY A 277 6.20 -3.02 25.49
C GLY A 277 6.82 -4.24 24.80
N LYS A 278 6.75 -5.41 25.45
CA LYS A 278 7.26 -6.65 24.85
C LYS A 278 6.45 -7.07 23.62
N GLN A 279 5.13 -6.86 23.59
CA GLN A 279 4.34 -7.11 22.38
C GLN A 279 4.79 -6.21 21.22
N THR A 280 5.08 -4.93 21.49
CA THR A 280 5.58 -3.99 20.47
C THR A 280 6.90 -4.45 19.88
N LEU A 281 7.87 -4.84 20.72
CA LEU A 281 9.17 -5.35 20.27
C LEU A 281 9.05 -6.63 19.45
N GLU A 282 8.17 -7.55 19.84
CA GLU A 282 7.94 -8.78 19.07
C GLU A 282 7.28 -8.50 17.72
N ILE A 283 6.37 -7.52 17.64
CA ILE A 283 5.80 -7.09 16.36
C ILE A 283 6.91 -6.55 15.45
N ILE A 284 7.83 -5.74 15.97
CA ILE A 284 8.98 -5.24 15.21
C ILE A 284 9.85 -6.40 14.71
N HIS A 285 10.12 -7.42 15.52
CA HIS A 285 10.83 -8.62 15.07
C HIS A 285 10.10 -9.35 13.93
N ASN A 286 8.78 -9.48 14.03
CA ASN A 286 7.96 -10.10 13.00
C ASN A 286 7.97 -9.28 11.70
N LEU A 287 7.84 -7.96 11.77
CA LEU A 287 7.90 -7.07 10.62
C LEU A 287 9.27 -7.15 9.93
N ASN A 288 10.37 -7.09 10.70
CA ASN A 288 11.71 -7.22 10.16
C ASN A 288 11.93 -8.56 9.44
N ALA A 289 11.47 -9.67 10.01
CA ALA A 289 11.56 -10.98 9.39
C ALA A 289 10.75 -11.08 8.10
N LEU A 290 9.53 -10.50 8.08
CA LEU A 290 8.67 -10.47 6.90
C LEU A 290 9.26 -9.64 5.76
N ILE A 291 9.81 -8.46 6.09
CA ILE A 291 10.45 -7.59 5.10
C ILE A 291 11.69 -8.28 4.52
N ALA A 292 12.56 -8.85 5.37
CA ALA A 292 13.75 -9.58 4.92
C ALA A 292 13.38 -10.79 4.04
N GLN A 293 12.34 -11.54 4.41
CA GLN A 293 11.82 -12.65 3.59
C GLN A 293 11.34 -12.17 2.22
N THR A 294 10.60 -11.05 2.18
CA THR A 294 10.12 -10.43 0.93
C THR A 294 11.29 -10.02 0.05
N GLU A 295 12.28 -9.34 0.63
CA GLU A 295 13.50 -8.90 -0.05
C GLU A 295 14.24 -10.08 -0.70
N GLN A 296 14.45 -11.15 0.07
CA GLN A 296 15.12 -12.35 -0.39
C GLN A 296 14.36 -13.06 -1.53
N LEU A 297 13.04 -13.24 -1.40
CA LEU A 297 12.24 -13.99 -2.38
C LEU A 297 12.08 -13.25 -3.71
N HIS A 298 12.07 -11.91 -3.68
CA HIS A 298 11.75 -11.09 -4.84
C HIS A 298 12.93 -10.27 -5.35
N GLY A 299 14.14 -10.50 -4.82
CA GLY A 299 15.36 -9.84 -5.26
C GLY A 299 15.33 -8.32 -5.04
N VAL A 300 14.59 -7.85 -4.03
CA VAL A 300 14.62 -6.44 -3.61
C VAL A 300 15.83 -6.27 -2.71
N THR A 301 16.79 -5.42 -3.08
CA THR A 301 17.97 -5.20 -2.25
C THR A 301 17.57 -4.47 -0.97
N ARG A 302 18.08 -4.96 0.17
CA ARG A 302 17.84 -4.33 1.48
C ARG A 302 18.16 -2.83 1.46
N GLY A 303 17.24 -2.03 2.00
CA GLY A 303 17.35 -0.57 1.99
C GLY A 303 16.85 0.11 0.71
N GLN A 304 16.33 -0.64 -0.27
CA GLN A 304 15.65 -0.08 -1.43
C GLN A 304 14.18 0.31 -1.17
N TRP A 305 13.66 0.12 0.03
CA TRP A 305 12.43 0.79 0.49
C TRP A 305 12.73 2.27 0.76
N CYS A 306 13.18 2.99 -0.27
CA CYS A 306 13.61 4.38 -0.22
C CYS A 306 12.48 5.38 -0.51
N GLY A 307 11.26 4.87 -0.73
CA GLY A 307 10.07 5.68 -0.86
C GLY A 307 9.42 5.95 0.50
N GLN A 308 8.09 6.05 0.49
CA GLN A 308 7.30 6.33 1.68
C GLN A 308 7.07 5.05 2.51
N ALA A 309 7.31 5.15 3.81
CA ALA A 309 6.90 4.16 4.81
C ALA A 309 5.73 4.74 5.61
N LEU A 310 4.57 4.08 5.56
CA LEU A 310 3.41 4.42 6.37
C LEU A 310 3.07 3.24 7.25
N PHE A 311 2.92 3.48 8.55
CA PHE A 311 2.35 2.50 9.48
C PHE A 311 1.07 3.03 10.11
N LYS A 312 0.16 2.12 10.39
CA LYS A 312 -1.03 2.35 11.21
C LYS A 312 -0.97 1.40 12.39
N ILE A 313 -1.05 1.97 13.58
CA ILE A 313 -0.87 1.28 14.86
C ILE A 313 -2.22 1.27 15.56
N TYR A 314 -2.78 0.09 15.76
CA TYR A 314 -3.99 -0.09 16.54
C TYR A 314 -3.61 -0.48 17.97
N ILE A 315 -4.11 0.26 18.95
CA ILE A 315 -3.83 0.01 20.37
C ILE A 315 -5.16 -0.21 21.08
N ARG A 316 -5.26 -1.32 21.84
CA ARG A 316 -6.51 -1.73 22.50
C ARG A 316 -6.94 -0.73 23.56
N HIS A 317 -5.98 -0.35 24.40
CA HIS A 317 -6.22 0.38 25.63
C HIS A 317 -5.42 1.68 25.64
N PRO A 318 -6.06 2.85 25.88
CA PRO A 318 -5.40 4.15 25.86
C PRO A 318 -4.16 4.27 26.76
N GLU A 319 -4.16 3.58 27.91
CA GLU A 319 -3.05 3.59 28.86
C GLU A 319 -1.75 3.02 28.30
N HIS A 320 -1.81 2.20 27.24
CA HIS A 320 -0.62 1.62 26.60
C HIS A 320 0.00 2.55 25.55
N PHE A 321 -0.68 3.65 25.17
CA PHE A 321 -0.23 4.52 24.09
C PHE A 321 1.18 5.07 24.30
N ALA A 322 1.48 5.61 25.49
CA ALA A 322 2.78 6.22 25.77
C ALA A 322 3.94 5.23 25.59
N THR A 323 3.82 4.02 26.16
CA THR A 323 4.84 2.97 26.04
C THR A 323 5.05 2.54 24.58
N VAL A 324 3.97 2.34 23.82
CA VAL A 324 4.04 1.94 22.41
C VAL A 324 4.67 3.05 21.57
N PHE A 325 4.27 4.30 21.82
CA PHE A 325 4.78 5.48 21.12
C PHE A 325 6.29 5.63 21.32
N ASP A 326 6.77 5.56 22.57
CA ASP A 326 8.19 5.74 22.88
C ASP A 326 9.06 4.68 22.21
N ILE A 327 8.64 3.40 22.28
CA ILE A 327 9.35 2.30 21.61
C ILE A 327 9.38 2.51 20.10
N LEU A 328 8.24 2.78 19.47
CA LEU A 328 8.19 2.94 18.01
C LEU A 328 8.95 4.16 17.52
N LYS A 329 8.96 5.25 18.29
CA LYS A 329 9.76 6.45 17.99
C LYS A 329 11.25 6.15 17.97
N GLU A 330 11.73 5.28 18.85
CA GLU A 330 13.14 4.87 18.89
C GLU A 330 13.49 3.84 17.80
N GLN A 331 12.56 2.96 17.46
CA GLN A 331 12.83 1.81 16.57
C GLN A 331 12.55 2.09 15.09
N LEU A 332 11.61 2.99 14.77
CA LEU A 332 11.24 3.30 13.38
C LEU A 332 12.14 4.39 12.79
N PRO A 333 12.45 4.33 11.49
CA PRO A 333 13.15 5.41 10.80
C PRO A 333 12.39 6.75 10.91
N SER A 334 13.12 7.85 11.07
CA SER A 334 12.55 9.19 11.29
C SER A 334 11.64 9.73 10.17
N HIS A 335 11.74 9.17 8.96
CA HIS A 335 10.91 9.54 7.80
C HIS A 335 9.60 8.73 7.70
N THR A 336 9.36 7.84 8.66
CA THR A 336 8.15 6.99 8.70
C THR A 336 6.96 7.81 9.17
N GLN A 337 5.86 7.79 8.40
CA GLN A 337 4.60 8.36 8.84
C GLN A 337 3.83 7.32 9.66
N VAL A 338 3.41 7.70 10.87
CA VAL A 338 2.74 6.77 11.78
C VAL A 338 1.42 7.37 12.24
N LEU A 339 0.36 6.58 12.12
CA LEU A 339 -0.97 6.90 12.60
C LEU A 339 -1.31 5.98 13.79
N TYR A 340 -1.65 6.58 14.94
CA TYR A 340 -1.97 5.85 16.16
C TYR A 340 -3.48 5.91 16.45
N LEU A 341 -4.14 4.76 16.44
CA LEU A 341 -5.59 4.62 16.57
C LEU A 341 -5.96 3.68 17.70
N GLN A 342 -7.06 3.98 18.38
CA GLN A 342 -7.70 3.05 19.30
C GLN A 342 -8.54 2.05 18.52
N GLY A 343 -8.28 0.75 18.71
CA GLY A 343 -8.99 -0.32 18.04
C GLY A 343 -8.78 -1.67 18.73
N GLU A 344 -9.71 -2.60 18.53
CA GLU A 344 -9.64 -3.91 19.16
C GLU A 344 -9.00 -4.96 18.24
N MET A 345 -8.09 -5.78 18.78
CA MET A 345 -7.43 -6.83 18.01
C MET A 345 -8.28 -8.11 17.93
N CYS A 346 -7.99 -8.93 16.92
CA CYS A 346 -8.70 -10.18 16.67
C CYS A 346 -8.63 -11.22 17.81
N ARG A 347 -7.68 -11.11 18.74
CA ARG A 347 -7.62 -11.91 19.97
C ARG A 347 -7.58 -10.99 21.17
N SER A 348 -8.27 -11.36 22.24
CA SER A 348 -8.44 -10.52 23.43
C SER A 348 -7.14 -10.24 24.16
N GLU A 349 -6.18 -11.17 24.14
CA GLU A 349 -4.87 -11.04 24.80
C GLU A 349 -3.85 -10.18 24.04
N LEU A 350 -4.14 -9.83 22.78
CA LEU A 350 -3.29 -8.96 21.96
C LEU A 350 -3.64 -7.49 22.25
N LEU A 351 -2.62 -6.71 22.63
CA LEU A 351 -2.75 -5.33 23.10
C LEU A 351 -2.56 -4.30 22.00
N LEU A 352 -1.89 -4.68 20.91
CA LEU A 352 -1.69 -3.86 19.74
C LEU A 352 -1.47 -4.69 18.46
N GLU A 353 -1.65 -4.05 17.32
CA GLU A 353 -1.35 -4.56 15.98
C GLU A 353 -0.78 -3.44 15.10
N ILE A 354 0.18 -3.78 14.23
CA ILE A 354 0.79 -2.84 13.28
C ILE A 354 0.54 -3.33 11.85
N GLU A 355 -0.02 -2.48 11.01
CA GLU A 355 -0.05 -2.66 9.55
C GLU A 355 0.73 -1.55 8.86
N GLY A 356 1.13 -1.77 7.60
CA GLY A 356 1.85 -0.73 6.87
C GLY A 356 1.99 -0.91 5.38
N ILE A 357 2.55 0.12 4.76
CA ILE A 357 2.87 0.17 3.34
C ILE A 357 4.29 0.69 3.19
N LEU A 358 5.13 -0.10 2.53
CA LEU A 358 6.47 0.32 2.14
C LEU A 358 6.52 0.51 0.63
N SER A 359 6.98 1.67 0.19
CA SER A 359 7.12 1.98 -1.24
C SER A 359 8.58 1.97 -1.68
N GLN A 360 8.83 1.42 -2.86
CA GLN A 360 10.12 1.46 -3.55
C GLN A 360 9.93 2.17 -4.90
N GLU A 361 10.62 3.28 -5.11
CA GLU A 361 10.64 3.97 -6.41
C GLU A 361 11.55 3.25 -7.40
N LYS A 362 11.14 3.16 -8.67
CA LYS A 362 12.00 2.62 -9.73
C LYS A 362 13.09 3.64 -10.08
N THR A 363 14.33 3.40 -9.68
CA THR A 363 15.45 4.23 -10.11
C THR A 363 15.78 3.94 -11.58
N ILE A 364 15.47 4.88 -12.48
CA ILE A 364 15.96 4.82 -13.85
C ILE A 364 17.41 5.30 -13.84
N ASN A 365 18.35 4.38 -14.01
CA ASN A 365 19.75 4.72 -14.18
C ASN A 365 19.96 5.29 -15.60
N VAL A 366 20.00 6.61 -15.73
CA VAL A 366 20.15 7.32 -17.03
C VAL A 366 21.49 7.02 -17.71
N ASN A 367 22.46 6.42 -17.00
CA ASN A 367 23.78 6.11 -17.53
C ASN A 367 23.82 4.88 -18.47
N HIS A 368 22.78 4.04 -18.53
CA HIS A 368 22.80 2.84 -19.37
C HIS A 368 22.05 2.96 -20.71
N THR A 369 21.28 4.04 -20.93
CA THR A 369 20.47 4.20 -22.15
C THR A 369 21.18 4.98 -23.27
N MET A 370 22.41 5.44 -23.06
CA MET A 370 23.19 6.26 -24.03
C MET A 370 24.44 5.55 -24.58
N LEU A 371 24.44 4.21 -24.67
CA LEU A 371 25.57 3.45 -25.25
C LEU A 371 25.18 2.46 -26.37
N SER A 372 23.91 2.35 -26.77
CA SER A 372 23.49 1.44 -27.84
C SER A 372 23.13 2.10 -29.18
N SER A 373 23.39 3.40 -29.37
CA SER A 373 23.14 4.06 -30.67
C SER A 373 24.36 4.86 -31.14
N ARG A 374 25.47 4.17 -31.42
CA ARG A 374 26.43 4.68 -32.40
C ARG A 374 25.96 4.26 -33.78
N VAL A 375 25.20 5.15 -34.41
CA VAL A 375 24.96 5.15 -35.85
C VAL A 375 26.32 5.16 -36.54
N ARG A 376 26.65 4.05 -37.21
CA ARG A 376 27.89 3.90 -37.99
C ARG A 376 27.66 4.62 -39.31
N ILE A 377 28.12 5.87 -39.41
CA ILE A 377 28.15 6.60 -40.68
C ILE A 377 29.15 5.88 -41.59
N GLN A 378 28.66 5.25 -42.65
CA GLN A 378 29.48 4.67 -43.71
C GLN A 378 30.19 5.80 -44.48
N GLN A 379 31.52 5.78 -44.49
CA GLN A 379 32.31 6.55 -45.47
C GLN A 379 32.33 5.81 -46.82
N PRO A 380 32.36 6.53 -47.96
CA PRO A 380 32.34 5.89 -49.27
C PRO A 380 33.68 5.24 -49.62
N VAL A 381 33.57 4.15 -50.36
CA VAL A 381 34.64 3.29 -50.85
C VAL A 381 35.52 4.03 -51.86
N LEU A 382 36.84 3.96 -51.67
CA LEU A 382 37.85 4.22 -52.70
C LEU A 382 38.64 2.93 -52.99
N SER A 383 39.07 2.87 -54.24
CA SER A 383 39.31 1.72 -55.10
C SER A 383 40.54 0.84 -54.83
N GLN A 384 40.47 -0.34 -55.46
CA GLN A 384 41.38 -1.49 -55.48
C GLN A 384 42.82 -1.21 -55.98
N HIS A 385 43.72 -2.14 -55.60
CA HIS A 385 45.01 -2.60 -56.18
C HIS A 385 46.08 -2.70 -55.05
N ALA A 386 46.87 -3.76 -54.83
CA ALA A 386 47.17 -4.99 -55.55
C ALA A 386 47.80 -6.05 -54.60
N LYS A 387 47.48 -7.34 -54.88
CA LYS A 387 48.27 -8.61 -54.83
C LYS A 387 49.20 -9.01 -53.63
N PRO A 388 49.46 -10.33 -53.47
CA PRO A 388 49.55 -11.02 -52.17
C PRO A 388 50.95 -11.53 -51.82
N ASP A 389 51.19 -11.95 -50.56
CA ASP A 389 52.05 -13.12 -50.29
C ASP A 389 51.89 -13.73 -48.87
N LYS A 390 51.63 -15.06 -48.90
CA LYS A 390 52.11 -16.20 -48.08
C LYS A 390 52.07 -16.23 -46.53
N PHE A 391 51.39 -17.28 -46.05
CA PHE A 391 51.78 -18.30 -45.03
C PHE A 391 52.93 -17.96 -44.05
N ARG A 392 52.83 -18.21 -42.74
CA ARG A 392 52.91 -19.56 -42.12
C ARG A 392 52.63 -19.47 -40.60
N ALA A 393 52.13 -20.58 -40.06
CA ALA A 393 51.95 -20.84 -38.63
C ALA A 393 53.27 -20.99 -37.86
N VAL A 394 53.29 -20.55 -36.59
CA VAL A 394 53.34 -21.39 -35.37
C VAL A 394 52.50 -20.70 -34.31
#